data_AF-A0A368FY98-F1
#
_entry.id   AF-A0A368FY98-F1
#
_cell.length_a   1.000
_cell.length_b   1.000
_cell.length_c   1.000
_cell.angle_alpha   90.00
_cell.angle_beta   90.00
_cell.angle_gamma   90.00
#
_symmetry.space_group_name_H-M   'P 1'
#
loop_
_entity.id
_entity.type
_entity.pdbx_description
1 polymer ?
#
loop_
_entity_poly.entity_id
_entity_poly.type
_entity_poly.pdbx_seq_one_letter_code
_entity_poly.pdbx_strand_id
1 'polypeptide(L)'
;MDADISLEKAAILFNYGAVLSQIAASQPFHTDEERKTSAKLFQQSAGIFAHLREVIQQTSLKQCTSDLQPDTLAMLSNLMLAQAQESVYTKAYGDKMNPNALVKIAAQTGDFYTEINKALSVDAGKAPWKKEWLNITAGKACGYQAIAQLHQAQLNLQNQEVGERLTRLKHASEQLQAMKRHLPPGCLREQATEIETTYAAALKENKLIYHALEVDFHKLPALPRAALVKPLPLNNPLYPGFKDLFSSVVPMSILMAVQSYDSMKNERLKMEAEKLNEQTELMEGLAVFSLTF
;
A
#
# COMPACT_ATOMS: atom_id res chain seq x y z
N MET A 1 -1.24 -30.33 15.50
CA MET A 1 -1.50 -29.03 14.84
C MET A 1 -0.13 -28.44 14.65
N ASP A 2 0.47 -28.68 13.48
CA ASP A 2 1.83 -28.22 13.22
C ASP A 2 1.81 -26.69 13.22
N ALA A 3 2.69 -26.06 14.00
CA ALA A 3 2.80 -24.61 14.05
C ALA A 3 3.31 -24.11 12.68
N ASP A 4 2.45 -23.43 11.94
CA ASP A 4 2.81 -22.88 10.63
C ASP A 4 3.58 -21.57 10.82
N ILE A 5 4.91 -21.65 10.74
CA ILE A 5 5.82 -20.50 10.81
C ILE A 5 5.46 -19.44 9.75
N SER A 6 4.91 -19.85 8.61
CA SER A 6 4.55 -18.93 7.54
C SER A 6 3.32 -18.10 7.92
N LEU A 7 2.34 -18.71 8.59
CA LEU A 7 1.18 -18.02 9.13
C LEU A 7 1.60 -17.03 10.23
N GLU A 8 2.51 -17.42 11.12
CA GLU A 8 3.02 -16.54 12.18
C GLU A 8 3.74 -15.31 11.58
N LYS A 9 4.61 -15.52 10.59
CA LYS A 9 5.27 -14.42 9.86
C LYS A 9 4.26 -13.50 9.17
N ALA A 10 3.22 -14.06 8.56
CA ALA A 10 2.16 -13.31 7.92
C ALA A 10 1.38 -12.43 8.93
N ALA A 11 1.02 -12.99 10.09
CA ALA A 11 0.31 -12.28 11.14
C ALA A 11 1.14 -11.14 11.76
N ILE A 12 2.42 -11.40 12.06
CA ILE A 12 3.35 -10.37 12.55
C ILE A 12 3.47 -9.23 11.53
N LEU A 13 3.60 -9.57 10.26
CA LEU A 13 3.76 -8.59 9.21
C LEU A 13 2.48 -7.77 8.99
N PHE A 14 1.31 -8.40 9.04
CA PHE A 14 0.01 -7.72 9.02
C PHE A 14 -0.10 -6.70 10.15
N ASN A 15 0.22 -7.11 11.38
CA ASN A 15 0.19 -6.25 12.56
C ASN A 15 1.18 -5.09 12.44
N TYR A 16 2.38 -5.33 11.88
CA TYR A 16 3.34 -4.27 11.61
C TYR A 16 2.76 -3.23 10.63
N GLY A 17 2.14 -3.67 9.53
CA GLY A 17 1.45 -2.79 8.59
C GLY A 17 0.32 -1.99 9.25
N ALA A 18 -0.48 -2.63 10.11
CA ALA A 18 -1.57 -1.99 10.84
C ALA A 18 -1.08 -0.97 11.88
N VAL A 19 0.02 -1.24 12.58
CA VAL A 19 0.60 -0.27 13.53
C VAL A 19 1.15 0.95 12.78
N LEU A 20 1.82 0.76 11.64
CA LEU A 20 2.30 1.89 10.83
C LEU A 20 1.15 2.79 10.36
N SER A 21 0.01 2.21 9.97
CA SER A 21 -1.16 3.01 9.57
C SER A 21 -1.79 3.76 10.74
N GLN A 22 -1.82 3.16 11.93
CA GLN A 22 -2.29 3.84 13.15
C GLN A 22 -1.37 5.02 13.53
N ILE A 23 -0.04 4.83 13.49
CA ILE A 23 0.92 5.91 13.77
C ILE A 23 0.80 7.02 12.72
N ALA A 24 0.59 6.66 11.45
CA ALA A 24 0.40 7.64 10.38
C ALA A 24 -0.88 8.47 10.59
N ALA A 25 -1.98 7.82 10.99
CA ALA A 25 -3.26 8.46 11.26
C ALA A 25 -3.27 9.31 12.53
N SER A 26 -2.41 8.99 13.52
CA SER A 26 -2.29 9.75 14.77
C SER A 26 -1.35 10.96 14.66
N GLN A 27 -0.74 11.21 13.50
CA GLN A 27 0.09 12.41 13.32
C GLN A 27 -0.77 13.67 13.48
N PRO A 28 -0.30 14.71 14.20
CA PRO A 28 -1.08 15.91 14.43
C PRO A 28 -1.06 16.91 13.26
N PHE A 29 -0.23 16.66 12.23
CA PHE A 29 -0.11 17.47 10.99
C PHE A 29 0.17 18.96 11.23
N HIS A 30 0.79 19.32 12.37
CA HIS A 30 1.17 20.69 12.70
C HIS A 30 2.49 21.08 12.02
N THR A 31 3.45 20.15 11.94
CA THR A 31 4.77 20.40 11.36
C THR A 31 4.93 19.71 10.00
N ASP A 32 5.82 20.23 9.14
CA ASP A 32 6.11 19.63 7.82
C ASP A 32 6.64 18.19 7.94
N GLU A 33 7.46 17.93 8.97
CA GLU A 33 8.01 16.62 9.26
C GLU A 33 6.94 15.60 9.64
N GLU A 34 5.91 15.98 10.40
CA GLU A 34 4.77 15.11 10.70
C GLU A 34 3.99 14.75 9.43
N ARG A 35 3.77 15.70 8.51
CA ARG A 35 3.05 15.43 7.24
C ARG A 35 3.83 14.48 6.34
N LYS A 36 5.14 14.70 6.21
CA LYS A 36 6.04 13.78 5.47
C LYS A 36 6.06 12.39 6.10
N THR A 37 6.14 12.34 7.43
CA THR A 37 6.16 11.09 8.19
C THR A 37 4.87 10.31 7.98
N SER A 38 3.71 10.97 8.08
CA SER A 38 2.41 10.33 7.80
C SER A 38 2.35 9.73 6.39
N ALA A 39 2.70 10.52 5.36
CA ALA A 39 2.72 10.04 3.97
C ALA A 39 3.69 8.86 3.76
N LYS A 40 4.85 8.88 4.43
CA LYS A 40 5.83 7.78 4.38
C LYS A 40 5.31 6.52 5.05
N LEU A 41 4.77 6.64 6.27
CA LEU A 41 4.27 5.50 7.04
C LEU A 41 3.08 4.82 6.36
N PHE A 42 2.15 5.59 5.76
CA PHE A 42 1.08 5.03 4.94
C PHE A 42 1.62 4.27 3.71
N GLN A 43 2.63 4.80 3.01
CA GLN A 43 3.26 4.09 1.89
C GLN A 43 4.00 2.80 2.31
N GLN A 44 4.62 2.80 3.50
CA GLN A 44 5.22 1.59 4.08
C GLN A 44 4.14 0.56 4.43
N SER A 45 3.06 0.99 5.08
CA SER A 45 1.90 0.13 5.38
C SER A 45 1.28 -0.47 4.11
N ALA A 46 1.11 0.34 3.05
CA ALA A 46 0.65 -0.13 1.74
C ALA A 46 1.58 -1.21 1.17
N GLY A 47 2.90 -0.96 1.21
CA GLY A 47 3.92 -1.91 0.77
C GLY A 47 3.87 -3.24 1.51
N ILE A 48 3.67 -3.20 2.82
CA ILE A 48 3.52 -4.37 3.67
C ILE A 48 2.30 -5.21 3.27
N PHE A 49 1.12 -4.60 3.10
CA PHE A 49 -0.06 -5.35 2.67
C PHE A 49 0.08 -5.90 1.24
N ALA A 50 0.72 -5.15 0.33
CA ALA A 50 1.02 -5.62 -1.02
C ALA A 50 1.96 -6.84 -1.02
N HIS A 51 3.03 -6.80 -0.23
CA HIS A 51 3.95 -7.93 -0.10
C HIS A 51 3.28 -9.14 0.55
N LEU A 52 2.48 -8.91 1.60
CA LEU A 52 1.76 -9.98 2.28
C LEU A 52 0.80 -10.70 1.34
N ARG A 53 0.13 -9.97 0.44
CA ARG A 53 -0.71 -10.55 -0.61
C ARG A 53 0.08 -11.51 -1.51
N GLU A 54 1.27 -11.12 -1.96
CA GLU A 54 2.13 -11.97 -2.80
C GLU A 54 2.56 -13.24 -2.06
N VAL A 55 2.99 -13.11 -0.79
CA VAL A 55 3.40 -14.24 0.05
C VAL A 55 2.26 -15.25 0.23
N ILE A 56 1.05 -14.77 0.49
CA ILE A 56 -0.10 -15.65 0.73
C ILE A 56 -0.52 -16.37 -0.56
N GLN A 57 -0.48 -15.68 -1.70
CA GLN A 57 -0.74 -16.30 -3.01
C GLN A 57 0.28 -17.40 -3.34
N GLN A 58 1.55 -17.23 -2.94
CA GLN A 58 2.61 -18.22 -3.19
C GLN A 58 2.59 -19.39 -2.20
N THR A 59 2.24 -19.15 -0.93
CA THR A 59 2.42 -20.14 0.15
C THR A 59 1.27 -21.14 0.25
N SER A 60 0.15 -20.94 -0.48
CA SER A 60 -1.04 -21.81 -0.44
C SER A 60 -1.47 -22.17 0.99
N LEU A 61 -1.45 -21.16 1.89
CA LEU A 61 -1.83 -21.31 3.29
C LEU A 61 -3.26 -21.87 3.37
N LYS A 62 -3.41 -23.07 3.91
CA LYS A 62 -4.65 -23.86 3.80
C LYS A 62 -5.83 -23.27 4.60
N GLN A 63 -5.56 -22.35 5.55
CA GLN A 63 -6.56 -21.69 6.39
C GLN A 63 -6.11 -20.27 6.77
N CYS A 64 -6.36 -19.30 5.88
CA CYS A 64 -6.20 -17.88 6.21
C CYS A 64 -7.52 -17.29 6.73
N THR A 65 -7.43 -16.50 7.80
CA THR A 65 -8.53 -15.64 8.26
C THR A 65 -8.89 -14.59 7.18
N SER A 66 -10.07 -13.99 7.28
CA SER A 66 -10.63 -13.11 6.24
C SER A 66 -9.82 -11.82 6.00
N ASP A 67 -9.07 -11.38 7.01
CA ASP A 67 -8.11 -10.27 6.97
C ASP A 67 -6.89 -10.55 6.09
N LEU A 68 -6.45 -11.81 6.03
CA LEU A 68 -5.31 -12.29 5.26
C LEU A 68 -5.70 -12.72 3.83
N GLN A 69 -6.96 -12.58 3.43
CA GLN A 69 -7.37 -12.89 2.07
C GLN A 69 -6.73 -11.90 1.07
N PRO A 70 -6.28 -12.36 -0.12
CA PRO A 70 -5.59 -11.51 -1.10
C PRO A 70 -6.36 -10.23 -1.48
N ASP A 71 -7.69 -10.32 -1.58
CA ASP A 71 -8.55 -9.18 -1.91
C ASP A 71 -8.62 -8.17 -0.76
N THR A 72 -8.70 -8.65 0.49
CA THR A 72 -8.64 -7.82 1.70
C THR A 72 -7.32 -7.07 1.79
N LEU A 73 -6.20 -7.75 1.54
CA LEU A 73 -4.87 -7.14 1.55
C LEU A 73 -4.67 -6.13 0.42
N ALA A 74 -5.20 -6.42 -0.78
CA ALA A 74 -5.20 -5.45 -1.88
C ALA A 74 -6.01 -4.20 -1.52
N MET A 75 -7.18 -4.37 -0.90
CA MET A 75 -8.01 -3.26 -0.43
C MET A 75 -7.28 -2.41 0.62
N LEU A 76 -6.68 -3.04 1.63
CA LEU A 76 -5.92 -2.35 2.66
C LEU A 76 -4.74 -1.59 2.05
N SER A 77 -3.98 -2.22 1.15
CA SER A 77 -2.88 -1.57 0.43
C SER A 77 -3.34 -0.32 -0.31
N ASN A 78 -4.43 -0.41 -1.07
CA ASN A 78 -4.97 0.72 -1.84
C ASN A 78 -5.51 1.83 -0.92
N LEU A 79 -6.18 1.46 0.18
CA LEU A 79 -6.65 2.42 1.18
C LEU A 79 -5.49 3.21 1.81
N MET A 80 -4.40 2.52 2.14
CA MET A 80 -3.19 3.18 2.66
C MET A 80 -2.57 4.13 1.62
N LEU A 81 -2.56 3.77 0.33
CA LEU A 81 -2.11 4.69 -0.72
C LEU A 81 -3.00 5.93 -0.85
N ALA A 82 -4.32 5.77 -0.76
CA ALA A 82 -5.22 6.92 -0.81
C ALA A 82 -4.95 7.89 0.36
N GLN A 83 -4.76 7.37 1.57
CA GLN A 83 -4.41 8.18 2.74
C GLN A 83 -3.00 8.80 2.65
N ALA A 84 -2.05 8.12 2.02
CA ALA A 84 -0.74 8.71 1.72
C ALA A 84 -0.86 9.89 0.76
N GLN A 85 -1.65 9.75 -0.32
CA GLN A 85 -1.87 10.82 -1.29
C GLN A 85 -2.61 12.01 -0.64
N GLU A 86 -3.59 11.75 0.23
CA GLU A 86 -4.25 12.76 1.05
C GLU A 86 -3.27 13.50 1.97
N SER A 87 -2.30 12.80 2.56
CA SER A 87 -1.26 13.41 3.38
C SER A 87 -0.37 14.34 2.53
N VAL A 88 -0.05 13.93 1.30
CA VAL A 88 0.66 14.76 0.32
C VAL A 88 -0.16 15.99 -0.07
N TYR A 89 -1.47 15.85 -0.29
CA TYR A 89 -2.36 16.99 -0.52
C TYR A 89 -2.36 17.96 0.66
N THR A 90 -2.54 17.44 1.88
CA THR A 90 -2.58 18.26 3.11
C THR A 90 -1.30 19.08 3.27
N LYS A 91 -0.15 18.47 2.96
CA LYS A 91 1.13 19.17 2.92
C LYS A 91 1.15 20.24 1.82
N ALA A 92 0.84 19.88 0.58
CA ALA A 92 0.88 20.80 -0.55
C ALA A 92 -0.05 22.02 -0.36
N TYR A 93 -1.23 21.79 0.22
CA TYR A 93 -2.19 22.84 0.57
C TYR A 93 -1.65 23.74 1.69
N GLY A 94 -1.09 23.16 2.75
CA GLY A 94 -0.45 23.91 3.84
C GLY A 94 0.76 24.74 3.39
N ASP A 95 1.53 24.23 2.43
CA ASP A 95 2.67 24.93 1.81
C ASP A 95 2.25 26.00 0.79
N LYS A 96 0.94 26.14 0.52
CA LYS A 96 0.38 27.04 -0.49
C LYS A 96 1.01 26.84 -1.87
N MET A 97 1.21 25.57 -2.26
CA MET A 97 1.68 25.24 -3.60
C MET A 97 0.75 25.82 -4.68
N ASN A 98 1.27 25.98 -5.90
CA ASN A 98 0.48 26.55 -6.98
C ASN A 98 -0.81 25.74 -7.25
N PRO A 99 -1.91 26.39 -7.69
CA PRO A 99 -3.18 25.70 -7.92
C PRO A 99 -3.08 24.57 -8.95
N ASN A 100 -2.20 24.66 -9.95
CA ASN A 100 -1.99 23.61 -10.95
C ASN A 100 -1.50 22.29 -10.32
N ALA A 101 -0.59 22.35 -9.35
CA ALA A 101 -0.17 21.19 -8.58
C ALA A 101 -1.32 20.67 -7.70
N LEU A 102 -2.03 21.56 -7.00
CA LEU A 102 -3.13 21.17 -6.11
C LEU A 102 -4.28 20.47 -6.84
N VAL A 103 -4.66 20.93 -8.05
CA VAL A 103 -5.64 20.24 -8.91
C VAL A 103 -5.24 18.78 -9.13
N LYS A 104 -3.99 18.56 -9.56
CA LYS A 104 -3.49 17.22 -9.92
C LYS A 104 -3.49 16.26 -8.74
N ILE A 105 -3.06 16.75 -7.58
CA ILE A 105 -2.96 15.95 -6.35
C ILE A 105 -4.36 15.64 -5.82
N ALA A 106 -5.25 16.64 -5.74
CA ALA A 106 -6.61 16.46 -5.25
C ALA A 106 -7.45 15.55 -6.17
N ALA A 107 -7.34 15.73 -7.49
CA ALA A 107 -8.03 14.88 -8.46
C ALA A 107 -7.62 13.41 -8.30
N GLN A 108 -6.32 13.14 -8.20
CA GLN A 108 -5.83 11.77 -7.98
C GLN A 108 -6.29 11.20 -6.61
N THR A 109 -6.33 12.03 -5.57
CA THR A 109 -6.81 11.61 -4.24
C THR A 109 -8.28 11.19 -4.28
N GLY A 110 -9.11 11.97 -4.97
CA GLY A 110 -10.53 11.65 -5.20
C GLY A 110 -10.71 10.35 -6.01
N ASP A 111 -9.90 10.15 -7.05
CA ASP A 111 -9.94 8.94 -7.89
C ASP A 111 -9.58 7.69 -7.08
N PHE A 112 -8.52 7.74 -6.24
CA PHE A 112 -8.20 6.63 -5.34
C PHE A 112 -9.35 6.27 -4.40
N TYR A 113 -9.96 7.26 -3.74
CA TYR A 113 -11.11 6.98 -2.87
C TYR A 113 -12.34 6.47 -3.63
N THR A 114 -12.55 6.92 -4.86
CA THR A 114 -13.63 6.46 -5.73
C THR A 114 -13.45 4.97 -6.07
N GLU A 115 -12.24 4.56 -6.43
CA GLU A 115 -11.92 3.16 -6.74
C GLU A 115 -12.10 2.26 -5.51
N ILE A 116 -11.60 2.70 -4.35
CA ILE A 116 -11.77 1.99 -3.08
C ILE A 116 -13.26 1.84 -2.74
N ASN A 117 -14.03 2.92 -2.85
CA ASN A 117 -15.46 2.89 -2.52
C ASN A 117 -16.24 1.92 -3.42
N LYS A 118 -15.93 1.90 -4.73
CA LYS A 118 -16.50 0.93 -5.67
C LYS A 118 -16.17 -0.50 -5.27
N ALA A 119 -14.90 -0.77 -4.97
CA ALA A 119 -14.46 -2.10 -4.59
C ALA A 119 -15.10 -2.55 -3.26
N LEU A 120 -15.18 -1.67 -2.25
CA LEU A 120 -15.86 -1.95 -0.98
C LEU A 120 -17.36 -2.19 -1.17
N SER A 121 -18.01 -1.50 -2.12
CA SER A 121 -19.45 -1.65 -2.37
C SER A 121 -19.79 -3.01 -2.98
N VAL A 122 -18.92 -3.54 -3.84
CA VAL A 122 -19.05 -4.91 -4.39
C VAL A 122 -18.85 -5.96 -3.30
N ASP A 123 -18.00 -5.65 -2.31
CA ASP A 123 -17.56 -6.56 -1.27
C ASP A 123 -18.36 -6.44 0.06
N ALA A 124 -19.40 -5.60 0.08
CA ALA A 124 -20.16 -5.21 1.27
C ALA A 124 -20.85 -6.36 2.04
N GLY A 125 -20.77 -7.59 1.54
CA GLY A 125 -21.32 -8.80 2.18
C GLY A 125 -20.32 -9.95 2.39
N LYS A 126 -19.05 -9.81 2.02
CA LYS A 126 -18.06 -10.92 2.07
C LYS A 126 -16.86 -10.67 2.98
N ALA A 127 -16.56 -9.42 3.31
CA ALA A 127 -15.35 -9.04 4.02
C ALA A 127 -15.66 -8.33 5.36
N PRO A 128 -14.67 -8.22 6.27
CA PRO A 128 -14.87 -7.68 7.63
C PRO A 128 -15.01 -6.14 7.67
N TRP A 129 -15.59 -5.51 6.64
CA TRP A 129 -15.65 -4.05 6.54
C TRP A 129 -16.77 -3.46 7.38
N LYS A 130 -16.46 -2.46 8.19
CA LYS A 130 -17.48 -1.65 8.88
C LYS A 130 -18.19 -0.77 7.86
N LYS A 131 -19.52 -0.63 7.97
CA LYS A 131 -20.34 0.28 7.13
C LYS A 131 -19.80 1.72 7.12
N GLU A 132 -19.16 2.12 8.20
CA GLU A 132 -18.50 3.42 8.34
C GLU A 132 -17.41 3.65 7.26
N TRP A 133 -16.68 2.62 6.84
CA TRP A 133 -15.62 2.74 5.83
C TRP A 133 -16.19 3.07 4.45
N LEU A 134 -17.37 2.53 4.11
CA LEU A 134 -18.10 2.91 2.89
C LEU A 134 -18.46 4.39 2.91
N ASN A 135 -18.97 4.89 4.03
CA ASN A 135 -19.31 6.31 4.17
C ASN A 135 -18.06 7.19 4.11
N ILE A 136 -17.00 6.86 4.84
CA ILE A 136 -15.76 7.65 4.85
C ILE A 136 -15.14 7.71 3.45
N THR A 137 -15.06 6.59 2.75
CA THR A 137 -14.47 6.54 1.39
C THR A 137 -15.34 7.27 0.36
N ALA A 138 -16.67 7.13 0.40
CA ALA A 138 -17.58 7.89 -0.46
C ALA A 138 -17.46 9.40 -0.19
N GLY A 139 -17.47 9.79 1.08
CA GLY A 139 -17.35 11.17 1.50
C GLY A 139 -16.02 11.79 1.08
N LYS A 140 -14.89 11.10 1.31
CA LYS A 140 -13.56 11.56 0.86
C LYS A 140 -13.46 11.63 -0.66
N ALA A 141 -14.05 10.69 -1.40
CA ALA A 141 -14.11 10.75 -2.86
C ALA A 141 -14.78 12.05 -3.34
N CYS A 142 -16.00 12.34 -2.88
CA CYS A 142 -16.72 13.58 -3.21
C CYS A 142 -15.96 14.82 -2.75
N GLY A 143 -15.41 14.82 -1.53
CA GLY A 143 -14.66 15.95 -0.97
C GLY A 143 -13.43 16.31 -1.81
N TYR A 144 -12.59 15.33 -2.15
CA TYR A 144 -11.39 15.58 -2.96
C TYR A 144 -11.70 15.92 -4.42
N GLN A 145 -12.80 15.39 -4.98
CA GLN A 145 -13.30 15.84 -6.28
C GLN A 145 -13.75 17.31 -6.25
N ALA A 146 -14.46 17.73 -5.20
CA ALA A 146 -14.86 19.12 -5.00
C ALA A 146 -13.64 20.06 -4.88
N ILE A 147 -12.65 19.66 -4.09
CA ILE A 147 -11.38 20.37 -3.91
C ILE A 147 -10.61 20.50 -5.23
N ALA A 148 -10.57 19.45 -6.04
CA ALA A 148 -9.90 19.51 -7.34
C ALA A 148 -10.55 20.55 -8.27
N GLN A 149 -11.88 20.64 -8.25
CA GLN A 149 -12.62 21.64 -9.02
C GLN A 149 -12.42 23.06 -8.49
N LEU A 150 -12.31 23.25 -7.17
CA LEU A 150 -11.96 24.53 -6.56
C LEU A 150 -10.63 25.06 -7.12
N HIS A 151 -9.57 24.25 -7.04
CA HIS A 151 -8.25 24.68 -7.52
C HIS A 151 -8.23 24.93 -9.03
N GLN A 152 -9.03 24.19 -9.80
CA GLN A 152 -9.15 24.45 -11.24
C GLN A 152 -9.90 25.77 -11.49
N ALA A 153 -10.93 26.08 -10.72
CA ALA A 153 -11.64 27.35 -10.79
C ALA A 153 -10.73 28.54 -10.43
N GLN A 154 -9.74 28.35 -9.54
CA GLN A 154 -8.70 29.36 -9.27
C GLN A 154 -7.81 29.62 -10.50
N LEU A 155 -7.50 28.59 -11.29
CA LEU A 155 -6.79 28.76 -12.56
C LEU A 155 -7.66 29.44 -13.62
N ASN A 156 -8.93 29.06 -13.74
CA ASN A 156 -9.86 29.71 -14.66
C ASN A 156 -10.03 31.20 -14.33
N LEU A 157 -9.98 31.59 -13.05
CA LEU A 157 -9.95 32.99 -12.64
C LEU A 157 -8.70 33.73 -13.17
N GLN A 158 -7.52 33.12 -13.06
CA GLN A 158 -6.27 33.69 -13.57
C GLN A 158 -6.30 33.88 -15.10
N ASN A 159 -6.98 32.97 -15.80
CA ASN A 159 -7.16 33.01 -17.26
C ASN A 159 -8.36 33.87 -17.71
N GLN A 160 -9.10 34.49 -16.79
CA GLN A 160 -10.33 35.26 -17.08
C GLN A 160 -11.47 34.43 -17.70
N GLU A 161 -11.48 33.11 -17.48
CA GLU A 161 -12.49 32.16 -17.97
C GLU A 161 -13.69 32.09 -17.00
N VAL A 162 -14.46 33.18 -16.92
CA VAL A 162 -15.52 33.35 -15.91
C VAL A 162 -16.61 32.28 -15.99
N GLY A 163 -17.06 31.92 -17.20
CA GLY A 163 -18.11 30.92 -17.41
C GLY A 163 -17.70 29.53 -16.91
N GLU A 164 -16.50 29.08 -17.24
CA GLU A 164 -15.96 27.80 -16.76
C GLU A 164 -15.76 27.80 -15.24
N ARG A 165 -15.21 28.90 -14.70
CA ARG A 165 -15.02 29.08 -13.26
C ARG A 165 -16.32 28.87 -12.50
N LEU A 166 -17.42 29.46 -12.96
CA LEU A 166 -18.73 29.33 -12.33
C LEU A 166 -19.26 27.90 -12.38
N THR A 167 -19.19 27.26 -13.55
CA THR A 167 -19.62 25.87 -13.71
C THR A 167 -18.83 24.93 -12.80
N ARG A 168 -17.50 25.10 -12.69
CA ARG A 168 -16.67 24.28 -11.79
C ARG A 168 -16.97 24.51 -10.32
N LEU A 169 -17.14 25.76 -9.89
CA LEU A 169 -17.49 26.08 -8.49
C LEU A 169 -18.88 25.57 -8.12
N LYS A 170 -19.84 25.63 -9.03
CA LYS A 170 -21.18 25.05 -8.86
C LYS A 170 -21.09 23.54 -8.66
N HIS A 171 -20.35 22.84 -9.52
CA HIS A 171 -20.13 21.40 -9.37
C HIS A 171 -19.39 21.06 -8.07
N ALA A 172 -18.37 21.86 -7.69
CA ALA A 172 -17.67 21.69 -6.42
C ALA A 172 -18.63 21.82 -5.22
N SER A 173 -19.54 22.80 -5.26
CA SER A 173 -20.57 22.99 -4.22
C SER A 173 -21.54 21.81 -4.14
N GLU A 174 -21.95 21.23 -5.27
CA GLU A 174 -22.82 20.04 -5.31
C GLU A 174 -22.12 18.81 -4.71
N GLN A 175 -20.86 18.56 -5.09
CA GLN A 175 -20.03 17.50 -4.51
C GLN A 175 -19.77 17.70 -3.02
N LEU A 176 -19.64 18.95 -2.58
CA LEU A 176 -19.51 19.27 -1.16
C LEU A 176 -20.78 18.91 -0.37
N GLN A 177 -21.98 19.10 -0.94
CA GLN A 177 -23.21 18.64 -0.30
C GLN A 177 -23.29 17.12 -0.23
N ALA A 178 -22.80 16.41 -1.25
CA ALA A 178 -22.69 14.95 -1.22
C ALA A 178 -21.73 14.49 -0.12
N MET A 179 -20.54 15.12 -0.01
CA MET A 179 -19.58 14.84 1.06
C MET A 179 -20.19 14.98 2.45
N LYS A 180 -20.95 16.06 2.71
CA LYS A 180 -21.61 16.33 4.01
C LYS A 180 -22.64 15.27 4.41
N ARG A 181 -23.19 14.50 3.48
CA ARG A 181 -24.10 13.38 3.78
C ARG A 181 -23.38 12.15 4.32
N HIS A 182 -22.08 12.04 4.05
CA HIS A 182 -21.28 10.86 4.37
C HIS A 182 -20.29 11.09 5.51
N LEU A 183 -19.68 12.27 5.58
CA LEU A 183 -18.66 12.60 6.58
C LEU A 183 -19.24 13.33 7.78
N PRO A 184 -18.66 13.15 8.98
CA PRO A 184 -19.03 13.94 10.14
C PRO A 184 -18.66 15.43 9.95
N PRO A 185 -19.35 16.34 10.67
CA PRO A 185 -19.04 17.76 10.62
C PRO A 185 -17.60 18.02 11.08
N GLY A 186 -16.89 18.88 10.35
CA GLY A 186 -15.49 19.25 10.64
C GLY A 186 -14.46 18.64 9.69
N CYS A 187 -14.78 17.55 8.99
CA CYS A 187 -13.91 17.01 7.94
C CYS A 187 -13.77 17.99 6.76
N LEU A 188 -12.54 18.23 6.30
CA LEU A 188 -12.22 19.13 5.18
C LEU A 188 -12.82 20.55 5.35
N ARG A 189 -12.96 21.01 6.60
CA ARG A 189 -13.68 22.25 6.94
C ARG A 189 -13.14 23.49 6.24
N GLU A 190 -11.82 23.63 6.18
CA GLU A 190 -11.17 24.79 5.56
C GLU A 190 -11.51 24.87 4.08
N GLN A 191 -11.31 23.77 3.35
CA GLN A 191 -11.59 23.68 1.92
C GLN A 191 -13.09 23.80 1.63
N ALA A 192 -13.94 23.20 2.47
CA ALA A 192 -15.40 23.34 2.37
C ALA A 192 -15.84 24.81 2.46
N THR A 193 -15.29 25.53 3.43
CA THR A 193 -15.57 26.97 3.62
C THR A 193 -15.04 27.79 2.45
N GLU A 194 -13.85 27.45 1.94
CA GLU A 194 -13.26 28.10 0.77
C GLU A 194 -14.14 27.92 -0.48
N ILE A 195 -14.66 26.71 -0.73
CA ILE A 195 -15.59 26.44 -1.85
C ILE A 195 -16.84 27.32 -1.75
N GLU A 196 -17.51 27.32 -0.59
CA GLU A 196 -18.77 28.05 -0.40
C GLU A 196 -18.59 29.56 -0.53
N THR A 197 -17.54 30.10 0.09
CA THR A 197 -17.23 31.54 0.03
C THR A 197 -16.81 31.97 -1.37
N THR A 198 -15.97 31.19 -2.05
CA THR A 198 -15.51 31.48 -3.42
C THR A 198 -16.65 31.40 -4.42
N TYR A 199 -17.54 30.41 -4.30
CA TYR A 199 -18.69 30.28 -5.17
C TYR A 199 -19.68 31.43 -4.99
N ALA A 200 -20.00 31.80 -3.74
CA ALA A 200 -20.88 32.93 -3.46
C ALA A 200 -20.31 34.25 -3.98
N ALA A 201 -19.01 34.48 -3.82
CA ALA A 201 -18.32 35.65 -4.36
C ALA A 201 -18.36 35.68 -5.90
N ALA A 202 -18.04 34.57 -6.55
CA ALA A 202 -18.06 34.46 -8.02
C ALA A 202 -19.47 34.71 -8.60
N LEU A 203 -20.52 34.17 -7.96
CA LEU A 203 -21.90 34.42 -8.37
C LEU A 203 -22.29 35.90 -8.25
N LYS A 204 -21.89 36.56 -7.16
CA LYS A 204 -22.16 37.98 -6.95
C LYS A 204 -21.42 38.83 -7.99
N GLU A 205 -20.15 38.53 -8.24
CA GLU A 205 -19.31 39.23 -9.21
C GLU A 205 -19.86 39.08 -10.64
N ASN A 206 -20.25 37.85 -11.03
CA ASN A 206 -20.84 37.60 -12.34
C ASN A 206 -22.16 38.34 -12.56
N LYS A 207 -23.00 38.45 -11.52
CA LYS A 207 -24.26 39.20 -11.59
C LYS A 207 -24.07 40.72 -11.76
N LEU A 208 -22.94 41.26 -11.30
CA LEU A 208 -22.69 42.70 -11.28
C LEU A 208 -21.79 43.18 -12.43
N ILE A 209 -20.87 42.34 -12.89
CA ILE A 209 -19.77 42.76 -13.77
C ILE A 209 -19.78 41.99 -15.09
N TYR A 210 -19.63 40.66 -15.04
CA TYR A 210 -19.29 39.89 -16.24
C TYR A 210 -20.48 39.41 -17.05
N HIS A 211 -21.61 39.09 -16.40
CA HIS A 211 -22.79 38.48 -17.03
C HIS A 211 -22.45 37.26 -17.91
N ALA A 212 -21.41 36.51 -17.56
CA ALA A 212 -20.99 35.33 -18.30
C ALA A 212 -22.01 34.21 -18.14
N LEU A 213 -22.24 33.47 -19.23
CA LEU A 213 -23.08 32.28 -19.24
C LEU A 213 -22.33 31.09 -18.65
N GLU A 214 -23.03 30.27 -17.87
CA GLU A 214 -22.51 28.97 -17.42
C GLU A 214 -22.28 28.06 -18.65
N VAL A 215 -21.12 27.39 -18.66
CA VAL A 215 -20.81 26.37 -19.65
C VAL A 215 -21.37 25.03 -19.18
N ASP A 216 -21.74 24.14 -20.10
CA ASP A 216 -22.09 22.76 -19.78
C ASP A 216 -20.87 22.03 -19.16
N PHE A 217 -21.05 21.46 -17.97
CA PHE A 217 -19.99 20.76 -17.23
C PHE A 217 -19.38 19.62 -18.05
N HIS A 218 -20.17 18.92 -18.86
CA HIS A 218 -19.68 17.81 -19.67
C HIS A 218 -18.77 18.23 -20.83
N LYS A 219 -18.77 19.51 -21.19
CA LYS A 219 -17.89 20.08 -22.21
C LYS A 219 -16.57 20.60 -21.64
N LEU A 220 -16.45 20.68 -20.32
CA LEU A 220 -15.22 21.15 -19.68
C LEU A 220 -14.10 20.12 -19.80
N PRO A 221 -12.83 20.57 -19.89
CA PRO A 221 -11.70 19.66 -19.93
C PRO A 221 -11.60 18.88 -18.62
N ALA A 222 -11.27 17.59 -18.74
CA ALA A 222 -11.02 16.71 -17.61
C ALA A 222 -9.82 17.22 -16.80
N LEU A 223 -9.90 17.08 -15.47
CA LEU A 223 -8.81 17.50 -14.60
C LEU A 223 -7.59 16.58 -14.79
N PRO A 224 -6.37 17.13 -14.80
CA PRO A 224 -5.15 16.33 -14.79
C PRO A 224 -4.99 15.63 -13.44
N ARG A 225 -4.27 14.50 -13.41
CA ARG A 225 -4.00 13.72 -12.20
C ARG A 225 -2.50 13.56 -11.97
N ALA A 226 -2.08 13.46 -10.71
CA ALA A 226 -0.71 13.09 -10.35
C ALA A 226 -0.69 12.15 -9.14
N ALA A 227 -0.33 10.89 -9.37
CA ALA A 227 -0.01 9.93 -8.30
C ALA A 227 1.42 10.18 -7.82
N LEU A 228 1.55 10.67 -6.58
CA LEU A 228 2.84 11.01 -5.96
C LEU A 228 3.27 9.97 -4.91
N VAL A 229 2.46 8.93 -4.73
CA VAL A 229 2.67 7.89 -3.74
C VAL A 229 2.68 6.52 -4.40
N LYS A 230 3.46 5.60 -3.82
CA LYS A 230 3.55 4.21 -4.25
C LYS A 230 3.80 3.28 -3.06
N PRO A 231 3.43 2.00 -3.15
CA PRO A 231 3.81 1.03 -2.13
C PRO A 231 5.33 0.97 -2.01
N LEU A 232 5.86 1.05 -0.79
CA LEU A 232 7.30 0.94 -0.58
C LEU A 232 7.71 -0.52 -0.42
N PRO A 233 8.79 -0.97 -1.07
CA PRO A 233 9.27 -2.33 -0.91
C PRO A 233 9.72 -2.57 0.54
N LEU A 234 9.58 -3.81 1.00
CA LEU A 234 10.05 -4.20 2.32
C LEU A 234 11.56 -4.37 2.28
N ASN A 235 12.24 -3.72 3.22
CA ASN A 235 13.66 -3.97 3.44
C ASN A 235 13.82 -5.20 4.34
N ASN A 236 14.80 -6.05 4.03
CA ASN A 236 15.21 -7.13 4.90
C ASN A 236 16.66 -6.91 5.34
N PRO A 237 16.95 -6.74 6.64
CA PRO A 237 16.01 -6.77 7.78
C PRO A 237 15.08 -5.54 7.84
N LEU A 238 13.87 -5.73 8.37
CA LEU A 238 12.89 -4.64 8.56
C LEU A 238 13.39 -3.58 9.54
N TYR A 239 14.12 -4.01 10.57
CA TYR A 239 14.74 -3.15 11.57
C TYR A 239 16.24 -2.97 11.27
N PRO A 240 16.74 -1.73 11.12
CA PRO A 240 18.16 -1.50 10.83
C PRO A 240 19.14 -2.06 11.86
N GLY A 241 18.74 -2.16 13.13
CA GLY A 241 19.56 -2.72 14.21
C GLY A 241 19.37 -4.23 14.41
N PHE A 242 18.85 -4.95 13.41
CA PHE A 242 18.60 -6.38 13.54
C PHE A 242 19.90 -7.16 13.75
N LYS A 243 19.92 -7.98 14.79
CA LYS A 243 20.99 -8.94 15.09
C LYS A 243 20.39 -10.33 15.12
N ASP A 244 20.88 -11.21 14.25
CA ASP A 244 20.42 -12.59 14.19
C ASP A 244 20.91 -13.38 15.42
N LEU A 245 19.95 -13.76 16.27
CA LEU A 245 20.17 -14.57 17.47
C LEU A 245 20.70 -15.97 17.14
N PHE A 246 20.44 -16.47 15.93
CA PHE A 246 20.81 -17.81 15.48
C PHE A 246 21.93 -17.78 14.44
N SER A 247 22.68 -16.68 14.36
CA SER A 247 23.80 -16.52 13.41
C SER A 247 24.89 -17.59 13.53
N SER A 248 25.02 -18.25 14.69
CA SER A 248 25.95 -19.36 14.91
C SER A 248 25.36 -20.75 14.61
N VAL A 249 24.04 -20.84 14.37
CA VAL A 249 23.36 -22.11 14.12
C VAL A 249 23.56 -22.53 12.67
N VAL A 250 24.04 -23.76 12.47
CA VAL A 250 24.25 -24.31 11.13
C VAL A 250 22.89 -24.68 10.51
N PRO A 251 22.58 -24.22 9.28
CA PRO A 251 21.35 -24.58 8.59
C PRO A 251 21.16 -26.10 8.46
N MET A 252 19.92 -26.56 8.62
CA MET A 252 19.59 -27.99 8.53
C MET A 252 19.97 -28.60 7.18
N SER A 253 19.86 -27.84 6.08
CA SER A 253 20.29 -28.28 4.75
C SER A 253 21.79 -28.63 4.70
N ILE A 254 22.62 -27.88 5.42
CA ILE A 254 24.06 -28.14 5.53
C ILE A 254 24.29 -29.37 6.41
N LEU A 255 23.60 -29.49 7.54
CA LEU A 255 23.70 -30.67 8.41
C LEU A 255 23.30 -31.96 7.65
N MET A 256 22.21 -31.92 6.89
CA MET A 256 21.79 -33.06 6.07
C MET A 256 22.77 -33.36 4.93
N ALA A 257 23.34 -32.33 4.30
CA ALA A 257 24.37 -32.52 3.27
C ALA A 257 25.64 -33.16 3.85
N VAL A 258 26.06 -32.75 5.04
CA VAL A 258 27.22 -33.34 5.75
C VAL A 258 26.94 -34.79 6.14
N GLN A 259 25.76 -35.08 6.71
CA GLN A 259 25.37 -36.45 7.03
C GLN A 259 25.32 -37.35 5.79
N SER A 260 24.79 -36.84 4.67
CA SER A 260 24.77 -37.56 3.40
C SER A 260 26.20 -37.81 2.88
N TYR A 261 27.06 -36.80 2.96
CA TYR A 261 28.48 -36.94 2.60
C TYR A 261 29.19 -37.99 3.45
N ASP A 262 29.03 -37.97 4.77
CA ASP A 262 29.66 -38.93 5.68
C ASP A 262 29.19 -40.36 5.42
N SER A 263 27.89 -40.54 5.11
CA SER A 263 27.36 -41.85 4.72
C SER A 263 28.01 -42.36 3.44
N MET A 264 28.10 -41.52 2.39
CA MET A 264 28.70 -41.90 1.11
C MET A 264 30.20 -42.18 1.25
N LYS A 265 30.89 -41.38 2.08
CA LYS A 265 32.32 -41.56 2.38
C LYS A 265 32.56 -42.90 3.07
N ASN A 266 31.77 -43.23 4.09
CA ASN A 266 31.91 -44.48 4.83
C ASN A 266 31.61 -45.69 3.95
N GLU A 267 30.59 -45.60 3.10
CA GLU A 267 30.27 -46.66 2.14
C GLU A 267 31.43 -46.90 1.16
N ARG A 268 32.01 -45.84 0.60
CA ARG A 268 33.16 -45.95 -0.31
C ARG A 268 34.42 -46.49 0.38
N LEU A 269 34.71 -46.05 1.61
CA LEU A 269 35.83 -46.58 2.38
C LEU A 269 35.67 -48.07 2.68
N LYS A 270 34.45 -48.51 3.01
CA LYS A 270 34.13 -49.91 3.25
C LYS A 270 34.33 -50.75 1.99
N MET A 271 33.84 -50.29 0.84
CA MET A 271 34.04 -50.98 -0.44
C MET A 271 35.51 -51.15 -0.81
N GLU A 272 36.33 -50.11 -0.66
CA GLU A 272 37.77 -50.20 -0.95
C GLU A 272 38.50 -51.10 0.06
N ALA A 273 38.10 -51.06 1.33
CA ALA A 273 38.67 -51.96 2.36
C ALA A 273 38.34 -53.44 2.09
N GLU A 274 37.09 -53.74 1.71
CA GLU A 274 36.66 -55.09 1.32
C GLU A 274 37.46 -55.57 0.09
N LYS A 275 37.59 -54.73 -0.93
CA LYS A 275 38.38 -55.04 -2.12
C LYS A 275 39.85 -55.31 -1.82
N LEU A 276 40.48 -54.52 -0.94
CA LEU A 276 41.87 -54.73 -0.52
C LEU A 276 42.03 -56.05 0.26
N ASN A 277 41.08 -56.38 1.13
CA ASN A 277 41.09 -57.65 1.86
C ASN A 277 40.95 -58.83 0.89
N GLU A 278 40.01 -58.79 -0.05
CA GLU A 278 39.85 -59.82 -1.08
C GLU A 278 41.15 -60.03 -1.90
N GLN A 279 41.80 -58.93 -2.31
CA GLN A 279 43.08 -59.02 -3.02
C GLN A 279 44.22 -59.58 -2.16
N THR A 280 44.22 -59.26 -0.87
CA THR A 280 45.21 -59.78 0.08
C THR A 280 45.02 -61.28 0.29
N GLU A 281 43.79 -61.74 0.51
CA GLU A 281 43.46 -63.16 0.64
C GLU A 281 43.83 -63.96 -0.63
N LEU A 282 43.56 -63.40 -1.83
CA LEU A 282 43.99 -64.01 -3.09
C LEU A 282 45.51 -64.14 -3.18
N MET A 283 46.25 -63.11 -2.78
CA MET A 283 47.71 -63.12 -2.79
C MET A 283 48.28 -64.13 -1.79
N GLU A 284 47.73 -64.21 -0.58
CA GLU A 284 48.10 -65.21 0.42
C GLU A 284 47.83 -66.63 -0.09
N GLY A 285 46.69 -66.86 -0.75
CA GLY A 285 46.37 -68.14 -1.39
C GLY A 285 47.38 -68.54 -2.47
N LEU A 286 47.81 -67.59 -3.30
CA LEU A 286 48.84 -67.82 -4.32
C LEU A 286 50.22 -68.09 -3.70
N ALA A 287 50.58 -67.38 -2.63
CA ALA A 287 51.84 -67.58 -1.92
C ALA A 287 51.91 -68.99 -1.31
N VAL A 288 50.82 -69.47 -0.70
CA VAL A 288 50.73 -70.86 -0.21
C VAL A 288 50.90 -71.84 -1.37
N PHE A 289 50.26 -71.61 -2.51
CA PHE A 289 50.40 -72.48 -3.69
C PHE A 289 51.85 -72.56 -4.19
N SER A 290 52.57 -71.44 -4.19
CA SER A 290 53.98 -71.37 -4.61
C SER A 290 55.00 -71.94 -3.61
N LEU A 291 54.62 -72.10 -2.34
CA LEU A 291 55.46 -72.71 -1.29
C LEU A 291 55.23 -74.23 -1.14
N THR A 292 54.20 -74.77 -1.79
CA THR A 292 53.81 -76.19 -1.69
C THR A 292 54.26 -77.01 -2.92
N PHE A 293 54.94 -76.38 -3.88
CA PHE A 293 55.61 -76.99 -5.02
C PHE A 293 57.08 -76.57 -5.04
#